data_AF-A0A4D6YBL3-F1
#
_entry.id   AF-A0A4D6YBL3-F1
#
_cell.length_a   1.000
_cell.length_b   1.000
_cell.length_c   1.000
_cell.angle_alpha   90.00
_cell.angle_beta   90.00
_cell.angle_gamma   90.00
#
_symmetry.space_group_name_H-M   'P 1'
#
loop_
_entity.id
_entity.type
_entity.pdbx_description
1 polymer ?
#
loop_
_entity_poly.entity_id
_entity_poly.type
_entity_poly.pdbx_seq_one_letter_code
_entity_poly.pdbx_strand_id
1 'polypeptide(L)'
;MYDAIRIDDNLNLDSNNHIIPKNKKFQSRTQKSLEKSYYEDFIAKNGSWTVSTQFNSSKNIKNAINIFKEQYQDEKSKETLDKNFMSDYYSSLFIINNHLIFSADKQSMMADFKRIVPNIDHQKLISLYANPNIVHQAYLQLIAEHSEITQYQVNNSRSIYKVDILDDGAIKLIATNLSDLENNNISDNDINKYHSFGIRATVIIYPNALPIIKYSHFIK
;
A
#
# COMPACT_ATOMS: atom_id res chain seq x y z
N MET A 1 -6.05 65.65 -24.58
CA MET A 1 -5.55 64.85 -25.72
C MET A 1 -5.90 63.41 -25.39
N TYR A 2 -7.15 63.03 -25.70
CA TYR A 2 -7.58 61.90 -26.58
C TYR A 2 -7.03 60.53 -26.15
N ASP A 3 -7.79 59.47 -25.87
CA ASP A 3 -9.23 59.18 -25.92
C ASP A 3 -9.52 57.95 -25.02
N ALA A 4 -10.76 57.83 -24.56
CA ALA A 4 -11.30 56.65 -23.89
C ALA A 4 -11.69 55.56 -24.90
N ILE A 5 -11.83 54.30 -24.47
CA ILE A 5 -12.96 53.39 -24.79
C ILE A 5 -12.92 52.18 -23.84
N ARG A 6 -14.02 52.01 -23.10
CA ARG A 6 -14.49 50.77 -22.47
C ARG A 6 -15.18 49.93 -23.54
N ILE A 7 -14.93 48.62 -23.57
CA ILE A 7 -15.86 47.64 -24.13
C ILE A 7 -15.88 46.45 -23.17
N ASP A 8 -16.88 46.43 -22.29
CA ASP A 8 -17.52 45.18 -21.88
C ASP A 8 -18.55 44.87 -22.98
N ASP A 9 -18.50 43.67 -23.55
CA ASP A 9 -19.65 42.76 -23.68
C ASP A 9 -19.34 41.60 -24.65
N ASN A 10 -19.48 40.39 -24.10
CA ASN A 10 -19.86 39.12 -24.72
C ASN A 10 -19.20 38.67 -26.04
N LEU A 11 -18.54 37.50 -26.00
CA LEU A 11 -18.70 36.47 -27.04
C LEU A 11 -18.20 35.09 -26.59
N ASN A 12 -19.19 34.21 -26.36
CA ASN A 12 -19.22 32.75 -26.57
C ASN A 12 -18.15 31.84 -25.96
N LEU A 13 -18.60 31.12 -24.93
CA LEU A 13 -18.37 29.69 -24.81
C LEU A 13 -18.85 28.99 -26.08
N ASP A 14 -17.94 28.47 -26.89
CA ASP A 14 -18.15 27.15 -27.49
C ASP A 14 -16.84 26.47 -27.90
N SER A 15 -16.69 25.27 -27.35
CA SER A 15 -15.94 24.09 -27.82
C SER A 15 -14.79 24.28 -28.81
N ASN A 16 -13.57 23.92 -28.38
CA ASN A 16 -12.72 23.02 -29.17
C ASN A 16 -11.61 22.36 -28.33
N ASN A 17 -11.83 21.07 -28.06
CA ASN A 17 -10.85 20.04 -27.71
C ASN A 17 -9.40 20.42 -28.03
N HIS A 18 -8.63 20.81 -27.00
CA HIS A 18 -7.19 20.57 -26.99
C HIS A 18 -6.91 19.47 -25.98
N ILE A 19 -7.11 18.24 -26.46
CA ILE A 19 -6.56 17.03 -25.85
C ILE A 19 -5.05 17.26 -25.80
N ILE A 20 -4.53 17.61 -24.62
CA ILE A 20 -3.10 17.58 -24.35
C ILE A 20 -2.65 16.17 -24.72
N PRO A 21 -1.79 15.99 -25.74
CA PRO A 21 -1.39 14.66 -26.17
C PRO A 21 -0.67 14.01 -24.99
N LYS A 22 -1.32 13.01 -24.37
CA LYS A 22 -0.74 12.15 -23.32
C LYS A 22 0.60 11.65 -23.85
N ASN A 23 1.67 12.30 -23.40
CA ASN A 23 3.00 12.08 -23.92
C ASN A 23 3.44 10.68 -23.51
N LYS A 24 3.36 9.71 -24.43
CA LYS A 24 3.76 8.32 -24.21
C LYS A 24 5.20 8.20 -23.69
N LYS A 25 6.07 9.18 -24.01
CA LYS A 25 7.43 9.29 -23.46
C LYS A 25 7.47 9.74 -22.00
N PHE A 26 6.53 10.58 -21.55
CA PHE A 26 6.39 10.93 -20.14
C PHE A 26 5.87 9.73 -19.36
N GLN A 27 4.73 9.14 -19.77
CA GLN A 27 4.17 7.94 -19.13
C GLN A 27 5.16 6.77 -19.06
N SER A 28 5.92 6.50 -20.12
CA SER A 28 6.95 5.44 -20.10
C SER A 28 8.15 5.76 -19.22
N ARG A 29 8.48 7.04 -19.00
CA ARG A 29 9.53 7.46 -18.06
C ARG A 29 9.05 7.38 -16.61
N THR A 30 7.82 7.81 -16.32
CA THR A 30 7.20 7.67 -14.99
C THR A 30 6.95 6.21 -14.64
N GLN A 31 6.52 5.40 -15.61
CA GLN A 31 6.35 3.97 -15.42
C GLN A 31 7.68 3.25 -15.22
N LYS A 32 8.76 3.67 -15.91
CA LYS A 32 10.12 3.16 -15.66
C LYS A 32 10.70 3.62 -14.32
N SER A 33 10.46 4.85 -13.87
CA SER A 33 10.94 5.32 -12.56
C SER A 33 10.15 4.70 -11.41
N LEU A 34 8.84 4.48 -11.60
CA LEU A 34 8.06 3.63 -10.70
C LEU A 34 8.60 2.21 -10.74
N GLU A 35 8.74 1.56 -11.90
CA GLU A 35 9.27 0.20 -12.05
C GLU A 35 10.68 0.05 -11.46
N LYS A 36 11.48 1.11 -11.51
CA LYS A 36 12.82 1.17 -10.91
C LYS A 36 12.77 1.37 -9.39
N SER A 37 11.90 2.23 -8.85
CA SER A 37 11.67 2.31 -7.39
C SER A 37 10.99 1.05 -6.84
N TYR A 38 10.16 0.40 -7.65
CA TYR A 38 9.61 -0.94 -7.45
C TYR A 38 10.73 -1.99 -7.45
N TYR A 39 11.79 -1.84 -8.25
CA TYR A 39 12.92 -2.76 -8.28
C TYR A 39 13.87 -2.53 -7.10
N GLU A 40 14.13 -1.29 -6.71
CA GLU A 40 15.08 -0.96 -5.66
C GLU A 40 14.56 -1.34 -4.25
N ASP A 41 13.26 -1.18 -3.98
CA ASP A 41 12.63 -1.65 -2.72
C ASP A 41 12.43 -3.19 -2.67
N PHE A 42 12.60 -3.87 -3.81
CA PHE A 42 12.29 -5.29 -3.98
C PHE A 42 13.53 -6.17 -4.20
N ILE A 43 14.63 -5.61 -4.73
CA ILE A 43 15.85 -6.35 -5.12
C ILE A 43 17.12 -5.86 -4.40
N ALA A 44 17.17 -4.66 -3.81
CA ALA A 44 18.39 -4.18 -3.13
C ALA A 44 18.16 -4.04 -1.62
N LYS A 45 18.34 -5.08 -0.79
CA LYS A 45 19.70 -5.41 -0.32
C LYS A 45 19.91 -6.85 0.18
N ASN A 46 18.90 -7.73 0.26
CA ASN A 46 19.04 -8.98 1.04
C ASN A 46 18.52 -10.28 0.39
N GLY A 47 18.13 -10.31 -0.90
CA GLY A 47 17.85 -11.56 -1.65
C GLY A 47 16.85 -12.56 -1.04
N SER A 48 16.15 -12.21 0.05
CA SER A 48 15.41 -13.16 0.88
C SER A 48 13.91 -13.17 0.65
N TRP A 49 13.36 -12.21 -0.09
CA TRP A 49 11.91 -12.11 -0.34
C TRP A 49 11.53 -12.87 -1.61
N THR A 50 10.73 -13.92 -1.46
CA THR A 50 10.09 -14.68 -2.53
C THR A 50 8.83 -13.97 -2.99
N VAL A 51 8.76 -13.68 -4.29
CA VAL A 51 7.59 -13.07 -4.93
C VAL A 51 6.49 -14.09 -5.10
N SER A 52 5.24 -13.68 -4.87
CA SER A 52 4.13 -14.56 -5.21
C SER A 52 4.08 -14.90 -6.69
N THR A 53 4.01 -16.18 -7.05
CA THR A 53 3.73 -16.58 -8.44
C THR A 53 2.26 -16.94 -8.61
N GLN A 54 1.66 -17.62 -7.62
CA GLN A 54 0.26 -18.04 -7.65
C GLN A 54 -0.74 -16.90 -7.36
N PHE A 55 -0.50 -16.10 -6.32
CA PHE A 55 -1.41 -15.02 -5.93
C PHE A 55 -1.14 -13.71 -6.68
N ASN A 56 -0.01 -13.62 -7.38
CA ASN A 56 0.22 -12.56 -8.37
C ASN A 56 -0.32 -12.91 -9.77
N SER A 57 -1.10 -14.00 -9.92
CA SER A 57 -1.79 -14.25 -11.18
C SER A 57 -2.80 -13.12 -11.47
N SER A 58 -2.98 -12.77 -12.74
CA SER A 58 -3.89 -11.70 -13.16
C SER A 58 -5.31 -11.90 -12.60
N LYS A 59 -5.78 -13.14 -12.46
CA LYS A 59 -7.10 -13.48 -11.90
C LYS A 59 -7.17 -13.20 -10.40
N ASN A 60 -6.18 -13.65 -9.62
CA ASN A 60 -6.17 -13.48 -8.17
C ASN A 60 -5.97 -12.02 -7.77
N ILE A 61 -5.09 -11.30 -8.48
CA ILE A 61 -4.93 -9.85 -8.34
C ILE A 61 -6.26 -9.15 -8.65
N LYS A 62 -6.93 -9.48 -9.76
CA LYS A 62 -8.23 -8.88 -10.11
C LYS A 62 -9.30 -9.15 -9.05
N ASN A 63 -9.35 -10.34 -8.47
CA ASN A 63 -10.29 -10.66 -7.40
C ASN A 63 -10.01 -9.85 -6.13
N ALA A 64 -8.74 -9.78 -5.70
CA ALA A 64 -8.35 -8.95 -4.56
C ALA A 64 -8.69 -7.47 -4.83
N ILE A 65 -8.36 -6.96 -6.02
CA ILE A 65 -8.72 -5.60 -6.45
C ILE A 65 -10.24 -5.41 -6.44
N ASN A 66 -11.03 -6.38 -6.89
CA ASN A 66 -12.49 -6.27 -6.89
C ASN A 66 -13.06 -6.19 -5.48
N ILE A 67 -12.56 -7.01 -4.54
CA ILE A 67 -12.94 -6.92 -3.12
C ILE A 67 -12.63 -5.53 -2.57
N PHE A 68 -11.41 -5.03 -2.78
CA PHE A 68 -11.03 -3.68 -2.35
C PHE A 68 -11.77 -2.58 -3.11
N LYS A 69 -12.17 -2.81 -4.37
CA LYS A 69 -12.92 -1.85 -5.18
C LYS A 69 -14.38 -1.78 -4.74
N GLU A 70 -15.00 -2.90 -4.43
CA GLU A 70 -16.35 -2.96 -3.85
C GLU A 70 -16.35 -2.25 -2.50
N GLN A 71 -15.38 -2.58 -1.63
CA GLN A 71 -15.16 -1.86 -0.38
C GLN A 71 -14.92 -0.36 -0.62
N TYR A 72 -14.11 0.02 -1.62
CA TYR A 72 -13.89 1.43 -1.94
C TYR A 72 -15.15 2.13 -2.44
N GLN A 73 -15.97 1.51 -3.29
CA GLN A 73 -17.22 2.11 -3.76
C GLN A 73 -18.21 2.29 -2.61
N ASP A 74 -18.30 1.30 -1.72
CA ASP A 74 -19.14 1.36 -0.53
C ASP A 74 -18.65 2.45 0.45
N GLU A 75 -17.34 2.57 0.65
CA GLU A 75 -16.70 3.57 1.52
C GLU A 75 -16.63 4.97 0.88
N LYS A 76 -16.66 5.09 -0.45
CA LYS A 76 -16.61 6.39 -1.16
C LYS A 76 -17.78 7.30 -0.76
N SER A 77 -18.94 6.69 -0.50
CA SER A 77 -20.15 7.37 -0.03
C SER A 77 -20.13 7.75 1.44
N LYS A 78 -19.19 7.21 2.24
CA LYS A 78 -19.08 7.50 3.67
C LYS A 78 -18.13 8.68 3.89
N GLU A 79 -18.46 9.53 4.86
CA GLU A 79 -17.57 10.62 5.28
C GLU A 79 -16.44 10.15 6.20
N THR A 80 -16.41 8.86 6.53
CA THR A 80 -15.50 8.27 7.52
C THR A 80 -14.37 7.48 6.88
N LEU A 81 -13.27 7.33 7.62
CA LEU A 81 -12.17 6.41 7.27
C LEU A 81 -12.59 4.96 7.53
N ASP A 82 -11.90 4.01 6.89
CA ASP A 82 -12.16 2.58 7.08
C ASP A 82 -12.05 2.18 8.56
N LYS A 83 -13.01 1.40 9.05
CA LYS A 83 -13.09 1.00 10.47
C LYS A 83 -11.89 0.18 10.96
N ASN A 84 -11.25 -0.56 10.06
CA ASN A 84 -10.09 -1.41 10.35
C ASN A 84 -8.77 -0.62 10.26
N PHE A 85 -8.82 0.64 9.79
CA PHE A 85 -7.63 1.47 9.75
C PHE A 85 -7.07 1.69 11.16
N MET A 86 -5.76 1.43 11.32
CA MET A 86 -5.05 1.47 12.59
C MET A 86 -5.74 0.62 13.69
N SER A 87 -6.38 -0.50 13.34
CA SER A 87 -6.95 -1.42 14.34
C SER A 87 -5.86 -2.15 15.14
N ASP A 88 -4.66 -2.29 14.57
CA ASP A 88 -3.49 -2.95 15.15
C ASP A 88 -2.47 -1.97 15.75
N TYR A 89 -2.88 -0.74 16.07
CA TYR A 89 -1.98 0.37 16.43
C TYR A 89 -0.97 0.07 17.57
N TYR A 90 -1.30 -0.82 18.50
CA TYR A 90 -0.38 -1.22 19.57
C TYR A 90 0.81 -2.05 19.09
N SER A 91 0.67 -2.77 17.97
CA SER A 91 1.67 -3.66 17.41
C SER A 91 2.13 -3.24 16.02
N SER A 92 1.77 -2.02 15.59
CA SER A 92 2.09 -1.52 14.27
C SER A 92 2.79 -0.17 14.24
N LEU A 93 3.60 0.01 13.19
CA LEU A 93 4.29 1.26 12.89
C LEU A 93 3.76 1.83 11.58
N PHE A 94 3.42 3.11 11.58
CA PHE A 94 2.99 3.82 10.38
C PHE A 94 4.04 4.85 10.00
N ILE A 95 4.50 4.83 8.76
CA ILE A 95 5.46 5.77 8.20
C ILE A 95 4.80 6.39 6.98
N ILE A 96 4.48 7.68 7.02
CA ILE A 96 3.73 8.36 5.95
C ILE A 96 4.54 9.56 5.46
N ASN A 97 4.93 9.55 4.19
CA ASN A 97 5.83 10.55 3.60
C ASN A 97 7.08 10.78 4.47
N ASN A 98 7.71 9.68 4.91
CA ASN A 98 8.84 9.64 5.85
C ASN A 98 8.57 10.17 7.28
N HIS A 99 7.33 10.50 7.63
CA HIS A 99 6.94 10.83 9.00
C HIS A 99 6.51 9.57 9.75
N LEU A 100 7.21 9.23 10.82
CA LEU A 100 6.80 8.17 11.74
C LEU A 100 5.59 8.65 12.55
N ILE A 101 4.49 7.92 12.48
CA ILE A 101 3.32 8.08 13.33
C ILE A 101 3.36 6.96 14.37
N PHE A 102 3.50 7.35 15.63
CA PHE A 102 3.53 6.45 16.76
C PHE A 102 2.85 7.13 17.95
N SER A 103 1.87 6.46 18.56
CA SER A 103 1.31 6.84 19.86
C SER A 103 0.82 5.60 20.59
N ALA A 104 0.70 5.70 21.92
CA ALA A 104 0.03 4.69 22.75
C ALA A 104 -1.50 4.71 22.57
N ASP A 105 -2.04 5.68 21.82
CA ASP A 105 -3.48 5.83 21.59
C ASP A 105 -3.83 6.03 20.11
N LYS A 106 -4.91 5.37 19.67
CA LYS A 106 -5.37 5.41 18.28
C LYS A 106 -5.79 6.82 17.84
N GLN A 107 -6.33 7.64 18.75
CA GLN A 107 -6.89 8.95 18.39
C GLN A 107 -5.79 9.93 17.98
N SER A 108 -4.68 9.97 18.71
CA SER A 108 -3.51 10.78 18.39
C SER A 108 -2.87 10.33 17.08
N MET A 109 -2.72 9.02 16.85
CA MET A 109 -2.21 8.51 15.57
C MET A 109 -3.12 8.94 14.40
N MET A 110 -4.43 8.93 14.62
CA MET A 110 -5.41 9.37 13.62
C MET A 110 -5.33 10.88 13.36
N ALA A 111 -5.14 11.69 14.40
CA ALA A 111 -4.98 13.13 14.28
C ALA A 111 -3.70 13.48 13.50
N ASP A 112 -2.59 12.82 13.82
CA ASP A 112 -1.32 12.98 13.09
C ASP A 112 -1.45 12.54 11.64
N PHE A 113 -2.11 11.42 11.38
CA PHE A 113 -2.40 10.96 10.01
C PHE A 113 -3.14 12.03 9.20
N LYS A 114 -4.24 12.57 9.74
CA LYS A 114 -5.05 13.60 9.07
C LYS A 114 -4.26 14.89 8.84
N ARG A 115 -3.34 15.22 9.75
CA ARG A 115 -2.45 16.38 9.64
C ARG A 115 -1.40 16.18 8.55
N ILE A 116 -0.81 14.98 8.45
CA ILE A 116 0.22 14.64 7.46
C ILE A 116 -0.39 14.46 6.06
N VAL A 117 -1.61 13.94 5.98
CA VAL A 117 -2.34 13.70 4.73
C VAL A 117 -3.59 14.57 4.70
N PRO A 118 -3.53 15.85 4.31
CA PRO A 118 -4.69 16.74 4.36
C PRO A 118 -5.76 16.42 3.29
N ASN A 119 -5.38 15.73 2.21
CA ASN A 119 -6.32 15.34 1.15
C ASN A 119 -7.22 14.19 1.62
N ILE A 120 -8.53 14.44 1.69
CA ILE A 120 -9.53 13.48 2.21
C ILE A 120 -9.59 12.20 1.36
N ASP A 121 -9.49 12.29 0.04
CA ASP A 121 -9.53 11.11 -0.83
C ASP A 121 -8.30 10.22 -0.60
N HIS A 122 -7.12 10.82 -0.43
CA HIS A 122 -5.92 10.09 -0.04
C HIS A 122 -6.07 9.47 1.34
N GLN A 123 -6.67 10.17 2.31
CA GLN A 123 -6.92 9.60 3.63
C GLN A 123 -7.79 8.34 3.52
N LYS A 124 -8.88 8.40 2.76
CA LYS A 124 -9.79 7.26 2.54
C LYS A 124 -9.07 6.09 1.89
N LEU A 125 -8.35 6.35 0.79
CA LEU A 125 -7.58 5.32 0.09
C LEU A 125 -6.55 4.68 1.00
N ILE A 126 -5.74 5.46 1.71
CA ILE A 126 -4.75 4.92 2.65
C ILE A 126 -5.45 4.10 3.72
N SER A 127 -6.54 4.59 4.31
CA SER A 127 -7.27 3.88 5.37
C SER A 127 -7.78 2.50 4.92
N LEU A 128 -8.21 2.40 3.66
CA LEU A 128 -8.71 1.17 3.07
C LEU A 128 -7.62 0.12 2.86
N TYR A 129 -6.40 0.51 2.47
CA TYR A 129 -5.32 -0.43 2.16
C TYR A 129 -4.32 -0.64 3.31
N ALA A 130 -4.21 0.30 4.24
CA ALA A 130 -3.29 0.24 5.39
C ALA A 130 -3.93 -0.46 6.60
N ASN A 131 -4.30 -1.74 6.42
CA ASN A 131 -4.87 -2.56 7.47
C ASN A 131 -4.30 -3.99 7.46
N PRO A 132 -4.46 -4.77 8.55
CA PRO A 132 -3.82 -6.08 8.68
C PRO A 132 -4.19 -7.09 7.59
N ASN A 133 -5.39 -7.00 7.01
CA ASN A 133 -5.86 -7.97 6.03
C ASN A 133 -5.13 -7.85 4.69
N ILE A 134 -4.47 -6.72 4.42
CA ILE A 134 -3.79 -6.49 3.13
C ILE A 134 -2.68 -7.51 2.87
N VAL A 135 -2.05 -8.08 3.92
CA VAL A 135 -0.97 -9.06 3.77
C VAL A 135 -1.45 -10.52 3.77
N HIS A 136 -2.77 -10.76 3.92
CA HIS A 136 -3.31 -12.11 4.09
C HIS A 136 -2.95 -13.07 2.95
N GLN A 137 -2.97 -12.59 1.70
CA GLN A 137 -2.61 -13.42 0.54
C GLN A 137 -1.13 -13.84 0.55
N ALA A 138 -0.23 -12.98 1.04
CA ALA A 138 1.17 -13.33 1.21
C ALA A 138 1.35 -14.41 2.29
N TYR A 139 0.55 -14.36 3.35
CA TYR A 139 0.54 -15.39 4.40
C TYR A 139 0.04 -16.75 3.90
N LEU A 140 -1.08 -16.78 3.18
CA LEU A 140 -1.61 -18.03 2.61
C LEU A 140 -0.59 -18.71 1.70
N GLN A 141 0.15 -17.93 0.92
CA GLN A 141 1.20 -18.48 0.08
C GLN A 141 2.37 -19.04 0.89
N LEU A 142 2.85 -18.29 1.90
CA LEU A 142 3.92 -18.74 2.77
C LEU A 142 3.58 -20.13 3.36
N ILE A 143 2.37 -20.30 3.88
CA ILE A 143 1.92 -21.58 4.44
C ILE A 143 1.76 -22.67 3.37
N ALA A 144 1.35 -22.31 2.15
CA ALA A 144 1.24 -23.28 1.05
C ALA A 144 2.61 -23.80 0.58
N GLU A 145 3.65 -22.95 0.59
CA GLU A 145 5.01 -23.31 0.18
C GLU A 145 5.82 -23.94 1.31
N HIS A 146 5.48 -23.61 2.56
CA HIS A 146 6.19 -24.05 3.76
C HIS A 146 5.17 -24.47 4.84
N SER A 147 4.46 -25.57 4.58
CA SER A 147 3.41 -26.04 5.50
C SER A 147 3.94 -26.39 6.90
N GLU A 148 5.23 -26.70 7.03
CA GLU A 148 5.86 -27.03 8.31
C GLU A 148 5.87 -25.86 9.31
N ILE A 149 5.68 -24.61 8.86
CA ILE A 149 5.65 -23.43 9.74
C ILE A 149 4.48 -23.51 10.72
N THR A 150 3.43 -24.27 10.38
CA THR A 150 2.28 -24.52 11.28
C THR A 150 2.64 -25.23 12.58
N GLN A 151 3.84 -25.81 12.66
CA GLN A 151 4.38 -26.46 13.86
C GLN A 151 5.09 -25.47 14.81
N TYR A 152 5.34 -24.23 14.35
CA TYR A 152 6.04 -23.20 15.12
C TYR A 152 5.03 -22.29 15.81
N GLN A 153 5.36 -21.85 17.02
CA GLN A 153 4.70 -20.75 17.69
C GLN A 153 5.18 -19.42 17.08
N VAL A 154 4.23 -18.57 16.72
CA VAL A 154 4.49 -17.23 16.17
C VAL A 154 4.54 -16.23 17.32
N ASN A 155 5.70 -15.57 17.49
CA ASN A 155 5.94 -14.59 18.55
C ASN A 155 6.40 -13.25 17.97
N ASN A 156 6.35 -12.19 18.77
CA ASN A 156 6.87 -10.85 18.44
C ASN A 156 6.39 -10.27 17.10
N SER A 157 5.16 -10.60 16.68
CA SER A 157 4.61 -10.13 15.41
C SER A 157 4.40 -8.62 15.39
N ARG A 158 4.90 -7.96 14.34
CA ARG A 158 4.78 -6.51 14.15
C ARG A 158 4.43 -6.16 12.72
N SER A 159 3.49 -5.24 12.55
CA SER A 159 3.11 -4.70 11.26
C SER A 159 3.80 -3.35 11.00
N ILE A 160 4.24 -3.12 9.78
CA ILE A 160 4.85 -1.87 9.34
C ILE A 160 4.13 -1.44 8.07
N TYR A 161 3.49 -0.27 8.12
CA TYR A 161 2.84 0.35 6.98
C TYR A 161 3.66 1.56 6.57
N LYS A 162 4.30 1.48 5.40
CA LYS A 162 4.98 2.62 4.77
C LYS A 162 4.11 3.14 3.64
N VAL A 163 3.83 4.43 3.64
CA VAL A 163 2.98 5.11 2.66
C VAL A 163 3.73 6.31 2.11
N ASP A 164 3.90 6.35 0.79
CA ASP A 164 4.49 7.47 0.08
C ASP A 164 3.45 8.00 -0.94
N ILE A 165 3.12 9.28 -0.83
CA ILE A 165 2.30 10.00 -1.82
C ILE A 165 3.26 10.56 -2.86
N LEU A 166 3.08 10.15 -4.11
CA LEU A 166 3.95 10.49 -5.23
C LEU A 166 3.53 11.81 -5.89
N ASP A 167 4.45 12.42 -6.65
CA ASP A 167 4.25 13.72 -7.31
C ASP A 167 3.07 13.72 -8.30
N ASP A 168 2.70 12.56 -8.85
CA ASP A 168 1.56 12.39 -9.76
C ASP A 168 0.23 12.11 -9.03
N GLY A 169 0.24 12.19 -7.70
CA GLY A 169 -0.91 11.89 -6.84
C GLY A 169 -1.16 10.40 -6.62
N ALA A 170 -0.34 9.50 -7.19
CA ALA A 170 -0.42 8.09 -6.86
C ALA A 170 0.06 7.84 -5.42
N ILE A 171 -0.46 6.79 -4.80
CA ILE A 171 -0.10 6.39 -3.43
C ILE A 171 0.61 5.05 -3.52
N LYS A 172 1.85 4.98 -3.04
CA LYS A 172 2.60 3.74 -2.86
C LYS A 172 2.49 3.32 -1.40
N LEU A 173 1.90 2.17 -1.16
CA LEU A 173 1.76 1.58 0.16
C LEU A 173 2.51 0.25 0.23
N ILE A 174 3.32 0.07 1.26
CA ILE A 174 4.00 -1.18 1.58
C ILE A 174 3.58 -1.58 2.98
N ALA A 175 2.82 -2.66 3.08
CA ALA A 175 2.49 -3.30 4.34
C ALA A 175 3.38 -4.51 4.53
N THR A 176 4.12 -4.58 5.63
CA THR A 176 4.98 -5.70 5.98
C THR A 176 4.59 -6.20 7.37
N ASN A 177 4.38 -7.49 7.54
CA ASN A 177 4.31 -8.12 8.86
C ASN A 177 5.57 -9.00 9.04
N LEU A 178 6.24 -8.84 10.17
CA LEU A 178 7.43 -9.59 10.56
C LEU A 178 7.11 -10.34 11.85
N SER A 179 7.53 -11.60 11.94
CA SER A 179 7.30 -12.41 13.13
C SER A 179 8.45 -13.37 13.39
N ASP A 180 8.67 -13.66 14.67
CA ASP A 180 9.62 -14.66 15.14
C ASP A 180 8.93 -16.03 15.20
N LEU A 181 9.71 -17.09 15.03
CA LEU A 181 9.27 -18.47 15.07
C LEU A 181 10.00 -19.22 16.19
N GLU A 182 9.23 -19.87 17.05
CA GLU A 182 9.74 -20.71 18.14
C GLU A 182 9.16 -22.11 18.00
N ASN A 183 10.01 -23.13 17.94
CA ASN A 183 9.55 -24.52 17.89
C ASN A 183 9.55 -25.13 19.28
N ASN A 184 8.36 -25.31 19.84
CA ASN A 184 8.19 -25.88 21.18
C ASN A 184 8.38 -27.41 21.23
N ASN A 185 8.57 -28.05 20.08
CA ASN A 185 8.67 -29.52 19.94
C ASN A 185 10.11 -30.00 19.69
N ILE A 186 11.09 -29.10 19.76
CA ILE A 186 12.50 -29.42 19.58
C ILE A 186 13.12 -29.83 20.92
N SER A 187 13.88 -30.92 20.91
CA SER A 187 14.73 -31.29 22.05
C SER A 187 15.91 -30.32 22.14
N ASP A 188 16.51 -30.10 23.33
CA ASP A 188 17.61 -29.12 23.53
C ASP A 188 18.80 -29.26 22.55
N ASN A 189 18.90 -30.37 21.80
CA ASN A 189 19.94 -30.66 20.82
C ASN A 189 19.54 -30.46 19.35
N ASP A 190 18.27 -30.19 18.99
CA ASP A 190 17.90 -29.95 17.59
C ASP A 190 17.99 -28.47 17.22
N ILE A 191 18.52 -28.18 16.03
CA ILE A 191 18.64 -26.82 15.52
C ILE A 191 17.29 -26.42 14.89
N ASN A 192 16.72 -25.31 15.37
CA ASN A 192 15.55 -24.69 14.75
C ASN A 192 15.82 -24.41 13.26
N LYS A 193 15.05 -25.04 12.37
CA LYS A 193 15.20 -24.85 10.92
C LYS A 193 14.88 -23.40 10.51
N TYR A 194 13.92 -22.78 11.20
CA TYR A 194 13.50 -21.41 10.97
C TYR A 194 13.41 -20.66 12.30
N HIS A 195 13.72 -19.39 12.26
CA HIS A 195 13.68 -18.44 13.37
C HIS A 195 12.73 -17.27 13.12
N SER A 196 12.38 -16.98 11.87
CA SER A 196 11.50 -15.85 11.54
C SER A 196 10.87 -15.99 10.16
N PHE A 197 9.76 -15.28 9.97
CA PHE A 197 9.23 -15.06 8.64
C PHE A 197 8.79 -13.60 8.47
N GLY A 198 8.59 -13.22 7.21
CA GLY A 198 7.95 -11.97 6.88
C GLY A 198 6.99 -12.13 5.71
N ILE A 199 5.91 -11.37 5.74
CA ILE A 199 4.92 -11.29 4.66
C ILE A 199 4.74 -9.83 4.29
N ARG A 200 4.53 -9.56 3.01
CA ARG A 200 4.45 -8.20 2.48
C ARG A 200 3.43 -8.10 1.36
N ALA A 201 2.69 -6.99 1.39
CA ALA A 201 1.89 -6.50 0.28
C ALA A 201 2.42 -5.13 -0.15
N THR A 202 2.63 -4.96 -1.45
CA THR A 202 2.93 -3.66 -2.06
C THR A 202 1.76 -3.27 -2.94
N VAL A 203 1.18 -2.11 -2.67
CA VAL A 203 0.03 -1.56 -3.37
C VAL A 203 0.44 -0.24 -4.00
N ILE A 204 0.15 -0.04 -5.28
CA ILE A 204 0.14 1.29 -5.89
C ILE A 204 -1.26 1.63 -6.31
N ILE A 205 -1.74 2.75 -5.79
CA ILE A 205 -3.08 3.28 -6.00
C ILE A 205 -2.96 4.48 -6.93
N TYR A 206 -3.64 4.43 -8.06
CA TYR A 206 -3.71 5.54 -8.99
C TYR A 206 -5.06 6.24 -8.84
N PRO A 207 -5.13 7.58 -9.00
CA PRO A 207 -6.39 8.32 -8.90
C PRO A 207 -7.49 7.82 -9.86
N ASN A 208 -7.11 7.33 -11.05
CA ASN A 208 -8.02 7.00 -12.14
C ASN A 208 -7.80 5.61 -12.75
N ALA A 209 -7.13 4.71 -12.04
CA ALA A 209 -6.90 3.34 -12.52
C ALA A 209 -7.03 2.33 -11.40
N LEU A 210 -7.13 1.05 -11.78
CA LEU A 210 -7.11 -0.04 -10.81
C LEU A 210 -5.76 -0.05 -10.08
N PRO A 211 -5.76 -0.33 -8.77
CA PRO A 211 -4.52 -0.44 -8.02
C PRO A 211 -3.72 -1.65 -8.49
N ILE A 212 -2.40 -1.57 -8.38
CA ILE A 212 -1.49 -2.69 -8.63
C ILE A 212 -1.08 -3.25 -7.28
N ILE A 213 -1.34 -4.54 -7.06
CA ILE A 213 -1.00 -5.23 -5.82
C ILE A 213 0.00 -6.35 -6.11
N LYS A 214 1.04 -6.44 -5.30
CA LYS A 214 2.02 -7.54 -5.32
C LYS A 214 2.23 -8.10 -3.92
N TYR A 215 2.28 -9.42 -3.84
CA TYR A 215 2.56 -10.13 -2.60
C TYR A 215 3.96 -10.76 -2.63
N SER A 216 4.59 -10.81 -1.48
CA SER A 216 5.88 -11.47 -1.27
C SER A 216 6.02 -11.95 0.17
N HIS A 217 6.84 -12.98 0.40
CA HIS A 217 7.14 -13.47 1.74
C HIS A 217 8.62 -13.86 1.85
N PHE A 218 9.12 -14.09 3.06
CA PHE A 218 10.37 -14.80 3.31
C PHE A 218 10.20 -15.72 4.51
N ILE A 219 11.07 -16.71 4.61
CA ILE A 219 11.32 -17.47 5.82
C ILE A 219 12.82 -17.65 6.02
N LYS A 220 13.27 -17.62 7.27
CA LYS A 220 14.67 -17.76 7.68
C LYS A 220 14.76 -18.54 8.97
#